data_AF-A0A8T4FS94-F1
#
_entry.id   AF-A0A8T4FS94-F1
#
_cell.length_a   1.000
_cell.length_b   1.000
_cell.length_c   1.000
_cell.angle_alpha   90.00
_cell.angle_beta   90.00
_cell.angle_gamma   90.00
#
_symmetry.space_group_name_H-M   'P 1'
#
loop_
_entity.id
_entity.type
_entity.pdbx_description
1 polymer ?
#
loop_
_entity_poly.entity_id
_entity_poly.type
_entity_poly.pdbx_seq_one_letter_code
_entity_poly.pdbx_strand_id
1 'polypeptide(L)' 'MHSLSAGAWILVEDSTGLLISAKNAHSRMFPASLTKMMTCMLALETGNMGDTIGITEDVFLAKDSRVRLGDRY' A
#
# COMPACT_ATOMS: atom_id res chain seq x y z
N MET A 1 1.99 6.66 -30.59
CA MET A 1 2.62 6.94 -29.27
C MET A 1 1.63 6.49 -28.21
N HIS A 2 1.89 5.39 -27.49
CA HIS A 2 0.95 4.87 -26.50
C HIS A 2 1.02 5.72 -25.23
N SER A 3 -0.05 6.44 -24.91
CA SER A 3 -0.16 7.22 -23.68
C SER A 3 -0.71 6.33 -22.56
N LEU A 4 -0.09 6.37 -21.38
CA LEU A 4 -0.64 5.74 -20.18
C LEU A 4 -1.94 6.46 -19.76
N SER A 5 -2.99 5.68 -19.47
CA SER A 5 -4.30 6.20 -19.06
C SER A 5 -4.34 6.67 -17.60
N ALA A 6 -3.35 6.30 -16.80
CA ALA A 6 -3.28 6.66 -15.37
C ALA A 6 -3.30 8.18 -15.16
N GLY A 7 -4.04 8.61 -14.13
CA GLY A 7 -4.15 10.03 -13.74
C GLY A 7 -2.85 10.60 -13.16
N ALA A 8 -2.07 9.76 -12.46
CA ALA A 8 -0.73 10.06 -11.99
C ALA A 8 0.13 8.78 -12.04
N TRP A 9 1.43 8.91 -12.32
CA TRP A 9 2.40 7.81 -12.32
C TRP A 9 3.82 8.35 -12.24
N ILE A 10 4.75 7.51 -11.75
CA ILE A 10 6.19 7.76 -11.74
C ILE A 10 6.92 6.52 -12.27
N LEU A 11 8.03 6.73 -12.95
CA LEU A 11 9.00 5.69 -13.31
C LEU A 11 10.33 6.06 -12.66
N VAL A 12 10.84 5.16 -11.83
CA VAL A 12 12.04 5.37 -11.03
C VAL A 12 13.05 4.27 -11.32
N GLU A 13 14.33 4.61 -11.43
CA GLU A 13 15.43 3.64 -11.41
C GLU A 13 15.61 3.13 -9.98
N ASP A 14 15.42 1.83 -9.78
CA ASP A 14 15.35 1.20 -8.45
C ASP A 14 16.63 1.39 -7.61
N SER A 15 17.81 1.25 -8.23
CA SER A 15 19.10 1.30 -7.51
C SER A 15 19.53 2.70 -7.10
N THR A 16 19.18 3.73 -7.86
CA THR A 16 19.63 5.11 -7.61
C THR A 16 18.52 6.01 -7.08
N GLY A 17 17.26 5.59 -7.22
CA GLY A 17 16.09 6.43 -6.95
C GLY A 17 15.86 7.52 -8.00
N LEU A 18 16.57 7.48 -9.15
CA LEU A 18 16.42 8.50 -10.19
C LEU A 18 15.01 8.45 -10.80
N LEU A 19 14.29 9.57 -10.75
CA LEU A 19 13.02 9.73 -11.45
C LEU A 19 13.27 9.88 -12.95
N ILE A 20 13.00 8.82 -13.72
CA ILE A 20 13.20 8.77 -15.18
C ILE A 20 12.10 9.56 -15.89
N SER A 21 10.85 9.39 -15.47
CA SER A 21 9.70 10.08 -16.06
C SER A 21 8.49 10.05 -15.14
N ALA A 22 7.56 10.98 -15.31
CA ALA A 22 6.35 11.04 -14.50
C ALA A 22 5.21 11.80 -15.16
N LYS A 23 4.01 11.60 -14.61
CA LYS A 23 2.82 12.42 -14.83
C LYS A 23 2.20 12.73 -13.47
N ASN A 24 2.00 14.01 -13.15
CA ASN A 24 1.36 14.47 -11.92
C ASN A 24 1.98 13.90 -10.62
N ALA A 25 3.31 13.72 -10.58
CA ALA A 25 4.02 13.06 -9.47
C ALA A 25 3.77 13.67 -8.08
N HIS A 26 3.58 14.99 -8.03
CA HIS A 26 3.40 15.74 -6.77
C HIS A 26 1.94 16.17 -6.54
N SER A 27 1.02 15.77 -7.41
CA SER A 27 -0.40 16.06 -7.23
C SER A 27 -0.99 15.18 -6.14
N ARG A 28 -1.87 15.75 -5.30
CA ARG A 28 -2.61 14.97 -4.30
C ARG A 28 -3.63 14.06 -5.00
N MET A 29 -3.51 12.76 -4.79
CA MET A 29 -4.39 11.72 -5.33
C MET A 29 -4.89 10.83 -4.19
N PHE A 30 -6.06 10.20 -4.35
CA PHE A 30 -6.52 9.20 -3.39
C PHE A 30 -5.70 7.92 -3.54
N PRO A 31 -4.99 7.45 -2.50
CA PRO A 31 -4.10 6.29 -2.59
C PRO A 31 -4.85 4.95 -2.58
N ALA A 32 -6.13 4.94 -2.20
CA ALA A 32 -6.91 3.71 -1.99
C ALA A 32 -6.12 2.68 -1.14
N SER A 33 -5.99 1.44 -1.62
CA SER A 33 -5.22 0.40 -0.91
C SER A 33 -3.71 0.64 -0.85
N LEU A 34 -3.13 1.60 -1.58
CA LEU A 34 -1.70 1.96 -1.44
C LEU A 34 -1.39 2.48 -0.03
N THR A 35 -2.40 2.97 0.71
CA THR A 35 -2.29 3.32 2.14
C THR A 35 -1.70 2.17 2.97
N LYS A 36 -1.97 0.92 2.59
CA LYS A 36 -1.47 -0.27 3.29
C LYS A 36 0.06 -0.35 3.28
N MET A 37 0.75 0.22 2.30
CA MET A 37 2.23 0.26 2.30
C MET A 37 2.75 1.04 3.51
N MET A 38 2.20 2.21 3.82
CA MET A 38 2.57 2.98 5.01
C MET A 38 2.20 2.22 6.30
N THR A 39 1.01 1.61 6.35
CA THR A 39 0.59 0.80 7.51
C THR A 39 1.58 -0.34 7.77
N CYS A 40 2.01 -1.05 6.71
CA CYS A 40 3.02 -2.10 6.82
C CYS A 40 4.38 -1.55 7.27
N MET A 41 4.84 -0.43 6.73
CA MET A 41 6.09 0.20 7.16
C MET A 41 6.06 0.52 8.67
N LEU A 42 4.98 1.14 9.15
CA LEU A 42 4.83 1.43 10.58
C LEU A 42 4.84 0.15 11.43
N ALA A 43 4.14 -0.90 11.00
CA ALA A 43 4.12 -2.17 11.71
C ALA A 43 5.51 -2.83 11.77
N LEU A 44 6.30 -2.74 10.70
CA LEU A 44 7.66 -3.27 10.64
C LEU A 44 8.66 -2.44 11.47
N GLU A 45 8.52 -1.12 11.48
CA GLU A 45 9.45 -0.21 12.17
C GLU A 45 9.18 -0.12 13.67
N THR A 46 7.91 -0.22 14.08
CA THR A 46 7.47 0.08 15.45
C THR A 46 6.83 -1.09 16.17
N GLY A 47 6.37 -2.10 15.44
CA GLY A 47 5.73 -3.28 16.00
C GLY A 47 6.71 -4.43 16.27
N ASN A 48 6.22 -5.46 16.95
CA ASN A 48 6.92 -6.73 17.11
C ASN A 48 6.20 -7.81 16.30
N MET A 49 6.87 -8.34 15.28
CA MET A 49 6.29 -9.34 14.38
C MET A 49 6.03 -10.70 15.04
N GLY A 50 6.57 -10.93 16.25
CA GLY A 50 6.28 -12.11 17.05
C GLY A 50 4.99 -12.00 17.89
N ASP A 51 4.37 -10.83 17.93
CA ASP A 51 3.18 -10.62 18.76
C ASP A 51 1.96 -11.35 18.20
N THR A 52 1.18 -11.96 19.09
CA THR A 52 -0.15 -12.45 18.75
C THR A 52 -1.15 -11.34 19.01
N ILE A 53 -1.81 -10.86 17.95
CA ILE A 53 -2.81 -9.80 18.05
C ILE A 53 -4.20 -10.44 18.06
N GLY A 54 -4.99 -10.15 19.10
CA GLY A 54 -6.40 -10.52 19.16
C GLY A 54 -7.24 -9.60 18.27
N ILE A 55 -8.04 -10.18 17.37
CA ILE A 55 -8.99 -9.43 16.56
C ILE A 55 -10.18 -9.04 17.43
N THR A 56 -10.36 -7.75 17.70
CA THR A 56 -11.50 -7.20 18.47
C THR A 56 -12.64 -6.77 17.55
N GLU A 57 -13.81 -6.48 18.14
CA GLU A 57 -14.98 -5.97 17.40
C GLU A 57 -14.69 -4.65 16.67
N ASP A 58 -13.76 -3.85 17.20
CA ASP A 58 -13.32 -2.57 16.64
C ASP A 58 -12.40 -2.72 15.44
N VAL A 59 -11.84 -3.91 15.21
CA VAL A 59 -11.16 -4.25 13.96
C VAL A 59 -12.25 -4.38 12.91
N PHE A 60 -12.68 -3.23 12.40
CA PHE A 60 -13.63 -3.12 11.31
C PHE A 60 -13.09 -3.91 10.12
N LEU A 61 -13.58 -5.14 9.96
CA LEU A 61 -13.52 -5.87 8.72
C LEU A 61 -14.46 -5.14 7.75
N ALA A 62 -13.96 -4.05 7.17
CA ALA A 62 -14.63 -3.35 6.08
C ALA A 62 -15.12 -4.39 5.06
N LYS A 63 -16.27 -4.14 4.44
CA LYS A 63 -16.97 -5.13 3.61
C LYS A 63 -16.12 -5.65 2.44
N ASP A 64 -15.05 -4.94 2.11
CA ASP A 64 -14.07 -5.18 1.05
C ASP A 64 -13.07 -6.33 1.31
N SER A 65 -11.97 -6.32 0.54
CA SER A 65 -10.84 -7.26 0.58
C SER A 65 -10.42 -7.60 2.01
N ARG A 66 -10.58 -8.87 2.38
CA ARG A 66 -10.31 -9.41 3.71
C ARG A 66 -9.62 -10.76 3.61
N VAL A 67 -8.83 -11.10 4.62
CA VAL A 67 -8.34 -12.47 4.85
C VAL A 67 -9.41 -13.21 5.65
N ARG A 68 -9.83 -14.40 5.19
CA ARG A 68 -10.76 -15.24 5.94
C ARG A 68 -9.99 -16.27 6.74
N LEU A 69 -10.44 -16.49 7.97
CA LEU A 69 -9.87 -17.53 8.82
C LEU A 69 -10.12 -18.91 8.19
N GLY A 70 -9.05 -19.67 7.94
CA GLY A 70 -9.13 -21.00 7.31
C GLY A 70 -8.88 -21.01 5.79
N ASP A 71 -8.77 -19.85 5.14
CA ASP A 71 -8.24 -19.79 3.78
C ASP A 71 -6.76 -20.21 3.85
N ARG A 72 -6.42 -21.30 3.16
CA ARG A 72 -5.02 -21.77 3.06
C ARG A 72 -4.24 -20.81 2.15
N TYR A 73 -3.08 -20.37 2.61
CA TYR A 73 -2.03 -19.82 1.77
C TYR A 73 -1.16 -20.95 1.23
#